data_AF-A0A521JYF8-F1
#
_entry.id   AF-A0A521JYF8-F1
#
_cell.length_a   1.000
_cell.length_b   1.000
_cell.length_c   1.000
_cell.angle_alpha   90.00
_cell.angle_beta   90.00
_cell.angle_gamma   90.00
#
_symmetry.space_group_name_H-M   'P 1'
#
loop_
_entity.id
_entity.type
_entity.pdbx_description
1 polymer ?
#
loop_
_entity_poly.entity_id
_entity_poly.type
_entity_poly.pdbx_seq_one_letter_code
_entity_poly.pdbx_strand_id
1 'polypeptide(L)'
;MVGLKGALHPGLLDEKFWSERLQEEAAVPLRMLVLPSGSSSEGMEAFELMVSGRDGERLHAVLVRRAQHDDPPAIGARRALRLVPGHAEHHPIDLADCEAELYFEPAPHKRLEERVLDTLRMLRAARRVEGVAGARALAAGHSELPPPDEFLIAECLLNRGWI
;
A
#
# COMPACT_ATOMS: atom_id res chain seq x y z
N MET A 1 13.60 13.67 4.50
CA MET A 1 13.11 13.53 3.11
C MET A 1 14.13 12.64 2.43
N VAL A 2 14.03 11.31 2.61
CA VAL A 2 14.98 10.37 2.01
C VAL A 2 14.64 10.28 0.52
N GLY A 3 15.65 10.52 -0.31
CA GLY A 3 15.48 10.84 -1.72
C GLY A 3 15.07 9.64 -2.57
N LEU A 4 13.86 9.68 -3.10
CA LEU A 4 13.46 8.97 -4.33
C LEU A 4 14.17 9.50 -5.60
N LYS A 5 15.06 10.50 -5.45
CA LYS A 5 15.84 11.11 -6.54
C LYS A 5 16.96 10.15 -6.98
N GLY A 6 16.61 9.08 -7.70
CA GLY A 6 17.62 8.27 -8.40
C GLY A 6 17.22 6.86 -8.83
N ALA A 7 16.15 6.28 -8.28
CA ALA A 7 15.85 4.86 -8.53
C ALA A 7 15.01 4.60 -9.80
N LEU A 8 14.07 5.50 -10.12
CA LEU A 8 13.14 5.30 -11.23
C LEU A 8 13.52 6.13 -12.45
N HIS A 9 13.45 5.53 -13.64
CA HIS A 9 13.59 6.25 -14.89
C HIS A 9 12.49 7.32 -15.03
N PRO A 10 12.79 8.60 -15.37
CA PRO A 10 11.79 9.67 -15.40
C PRO A 10 10.57 9.39 -16.28
N GLY A 11 10.75 8.66 -17.37
CA GLY A 11 9.66 8.25 -18.27
C GLY A 11 8.63 7.34 -17.61
N LEU A 12 8.97 6.65 -16.51
CA LEU A 12 8.01 5.86 -15.73
C LEU A 12 7.08 6.75 -14.88
N LEU A 13 7.36 8.05 -14.79
CA LEU A 13 6.57 9.03 -14.03
C LEU A 13 6.00 10.13 -14.95
N ASP A 14 5.82 9.83 -16.24
CA ASP A 14 5.18 10.72 -17.20
C ASP A 14 3.68 10.85 -16.88
N GLU A 15 3.23 12.09 -16.64
CA GLU A 15 1.85 12.39 -16.29
C GLU A 15 0.85 12.00 -17.38
N LYS A 16 1.18 12.23 -18.65
CA LYS A 16 0.29 11.88 -19.76
C LYS A 16 0.11 10.37 -19.83
N PHE A 17 1.18 9.61 -19.60
CA PHE A 17 1.11 8.15 -19.58
C PHE A 17 0.12 7.65 -18.52
N TRP A 18 0.18 8.18 -17.30
CA TRP A 18 -0.63 7.70 -16.18
C TRP A 18 -2.05 8.30 -16.12
N SER A 19 -2.26 9.52 -16.60
CA SER A 19 -3.52 10.25 -16.44
C SER A 19 -4.77 9.46 -16.88
N GLU A 20 -4.76 8.94 -18.11
CA GLU A 20 -5.85 8.12 -18.67
C GLU A 20 -6.09 6.86 -17.84
N ARG A 21 -5.02 6.14 -17.49
CA ARG A 21 -5.08 4.90 -16.71
C ARG A 21 -5.62 5.11 -15.30
N LEU A 22 -5.22 6.21 -14.66
CA LEU A 22 -5.70 6.57 -13.32
C LEU A 22 -7.18 6.98 -13.36
N GLN A 23 -7.65 7.63 -14.42
CA GLN A 23 -9.06 7.95 -14.60
C GLN A 23 -9.90 6.68 -14.80
N GLU A 24 -9.44 5.76 -15.65
CA GLU A 24 -10.06 4.45 -15.83
C GLU A 24 -10.14 3.69 -14.50
N GLU A 25 -9.03 3.64 -13.76
CA GLU A 25 -8.96 2.97 -12.46
C GLU A 25 -9.87 3.62 -11.41
N ALA A 26 -10.00 4.95 -11.43
CA ALA A 26 -10.91 5.68 -10.55
C ALA A 26 -12.39 5.38 -10.85
N ALA A 27 -12.73 5.10 -12.11
CA ALA A 27 -14.09 4.78 -12.55
C ALA A 27 -14.54 3.36 -12.14
N VAL A 28 -13.62 2.43 -11.90
CA VAL A 28 -13.96 1.07 -11.47
C VAL A 28 -14.28 1.04 -9.96
N PRO A 29 -15.48 0.58 -9.54
CA PRO A 29 -15.83 0.51 -8.12
C PRO A 29 -14.85 -0.36 -7.32
N LEU A 30 -14.33 0.19 -6.23
CA LEU A 30 -13.51 -0.57 -5.28
C LEU A 30 -14.40 -1.49 -4.44
N ARG A 31 -14.46 -2.77 -4.84
CA ARG A 31 -15.12 -3.83 -4.09
C ARG A 31 -14.08 -4.55 -3.23
N MET A 32 -14.30 -4.58 -1.93
CA MET A 32 -13.39 -5.18 -0.97
C MET A 32 -14.12 -5.93 0.13
N LEU A 33 -13.48 -6.99 0.64
CA LEU A 33 -13.82 -7.66 1.88
C LEU A 33 -12.66 -7.45 2.85
N VAL A 34 -13.01 -7.21 4.11
CA VAL A 34 -12.06 -7.07 5.22
C VAL A 34 -12.41 -8.15 6.22
N LEU A 35 -11.45 -9.01 6.52
CA LEU A 35 -11.60 -10.10 7.47
C LEU A 35 -10.56 -9.96 8.57
N PRO A 36 -10.90 -10.26 9.84
CA PRO A 36 -9.89 -10.39 10.89
C PRO A 36 -8.85 -11.45 10.50
N SER A 37 -7.57 -11.17 10.67
CA SER A 37 -6.48 -12.11 10.43
C SER A 37 -6.01 -12.76 11.73
N GLY A 38 -5.60 -14.02 11.65
CA GLY A 38 -4.97 -14.75 12.75
C GLY A 38 -3.61 -14.18 13.19
N SER A 39 -3.03 -13.25 12.44
CA SER A 39 -1.75 -12.59 12.73
C SER A 39 -1.85 -11.44 13.75
N SER A 40 -3.01 -11.22 14.37
CA SER A 40 -3.17 -10.20 15.42
C SER A 40 -2.37 -10.55 16.67
N SER A 41 -1.80 -9.54 17.35
CA SER A 41 -0.94 -9.72 18.53
C SER A 41 -1.16 -8.60 19.55
N GLU A 42 -0.50 -8.65 20.71
CA GLU A 42 -0.68 -7.63 21.74
C GLU A 42 -0.31 -6.23 21.21
N GLY A 43 -1.28 -5.32 21.21
CA GLY A 43 -1.12 -3.95 20.69
C GLY A 43 -1.20 -3.82 19.17
N MET A 44 -1.50 -4.90 18.43
CA MET A 44 -1.61 -4.88 16.96
C MET A 44 -2.84 -5.63 16.46
N GLU A 45 -3.47 -5.10 15.42
CA GLU A 45 -4.57 -5.76 14.71
C GLU A 45 -4.16 -6.07 13.29
N ALA A 46 -4.47 -7.28 12.83
CA ALA A 46 -4.22 -7.70 11.47
C ALA A 46 -5.55 -8.00 10.75
N PHE A 47 -5.63 -7.60 9.48
CA PHE A 47 -6.79 -7.80 8.61
C PHE A 47 -6.36 -8.40 7.27
N GLU A 48 -7.07 -9.40 6.81
CA GLU A 48 -6.99 -9.84 5.42
C GLU A 48 -7.87 -8.94 4.55
N LEU A 49 -7.26 -8.40 3.50
CA LEU A 49 -7.92 -7.58 2.49
C LEU A 49 -8.07 -8.40 1.21
N MET A 50 -9.30 -8.63 0.79
CA MET A 50 -9.61 -9.25 -0.49
C MET A 50 -10.29 -8.22 -1.38
N VAL A 51 -9.66 -7.86 -2.49
CA VAL A 51 -10.11 -6.76 -3.34
C VAL A 51 -10.24 -7.25 -4.78
N SER A 52 -11.32 -6.84 -5.46
CA SER A 52 -11.44 -7.11 -6.89
C SER A 52 -10.44 -6.26 -7.67
N GLY A 53 -9.54 -6.91 -8.40
CA GLY A 53 -8.68 -6.29 -9.41
C GLY A 53 -9.46 -5.92 -10.67
N ARG A 54 -8.81 -5.20 -11.58
CA ARG A 54 -9.42 -4.70 -12.82
C ARG A 54 -9.86 -5.84 -13.75
N ASP A 55 -9.07 -6.90 -13.85
CA ASP A 55 -9.26 -7.98 -14.82
C ASP A 55 -10.13 -9.13 -14.26
N GLY A 56 -10.86 -8.88 -13.17
CA GLY A 56 -11.64 -9.89 -12.46
C GLY A 56 -10.81 -10.79 -11.53
N GLU A 57 -9.48 -10.67 -11.55
CA GLU A 57 -8.62 -11.28 -10.54
C GLU A 57 -8.91 -10.73 -9.14
N ARG A 58 -8.63 -11.54 -8.12
CA ARG A 58 -8.76 -11.14 -6.73
C ARG A 58 -7.38 -10.86 -6.14
N LEU A 59 -7.18 -9.61 -5.75
CA LEU A 59 -5.99 -9.16 -5.05
C LEU A 59 -6.14 -9.50 -3.56
N HIS A 60 -5.05 -9.95 -2.95
CA HIS A 60 -4.99 -10.34 -1.56
C HIS A 60 -3.84 -9.62 -0.86
N ALA A 61 -4.11 -9.06 0.32
CA ALA A 61 -3.09 -8.40 1.14
C ALA A 61 -3.39 -8.61 2.63
N VAL A 62 -2.37 -8.46 3.47
CA VAL A 62 -2.53 -8.40 4.93
C VAL A 62 -2.19 -7.00 5.39
N LEU A 63 -3.14 -6.34 6.04
CA LEU A 63 -2.94 -5.05 6.69
C LEU A 63 -2.72 -5.29 8.17
N VAL A 64 -1.57 -4.86 8.70
CA VAL A 64 -1.30 -4.82 10.13
C VAL A 64 -1.28 -3.37 10.60
N ARG A 65 -1.99 -3.05 11.67
CA ARG A 65 -2.02 -1.70 12.27
C ARG A 65 -1.81 -1.77 13.77
N ARG A 66 -1.42 -0.65 14.37
CA ARG A 66 -1.48 -0.49 15.83
C ARG A 66 -2.94 -0.59 16.28
N ALA A 67 -3.19 -1.40 17.31
CA ALA A 67 -4.51 -1.46 17.94
C ALA A 67 -4.84 -0.06 18.48
N GLN A 68 -6.01 0.47 18.10
CA GLN A 68 -6.46 1.75 18.63
C GLN A 68 -6.92 1.54 20.07
N HIS A 69 -6.05 1.85 21.03
CA HIS A 69 -6.50 2.19 22.37
C HIS A 69 -7.03 3.64 22.36
N ASP A 70 -7.92 3.99 23.28
CA ASP A 70 -8.60 5.30 23.38
C ASP A 70 -7.68 6.54 23.46
N ASP A 71 -6.36 6.36 23.38
CA ASP A 71 -5.40 7.45 23.35
C ASP A 71 -5.28 8.05 21.96
N PRO A 72 -5.50 9.38 21.81
CA PRO A 72 -5.29 10.05 20.56
C PRO A 72 -3.82 9.91 20.12
N PRO A 73 -3.55 9.76 18.81
CA PRO A 73 -2.19 9.63 18.32
C PRO A 73 -1.37 10.83 18.79
N ALA A 74 -0.16 10.56 19.32
CA ALA A 74 0.73 11.60 19.80
C ALA A 74 0.87 12.72 18.75
N ILE A 75 0.70 13.97 19.19
CA ILE A 75 0.79 15.15 18.31
C ILE A 75 2.15 15.11 17.59
N GLY A 76 2.15 14.87 16.28
CA GLY A 76 3.36 14.77 15.45
C GLY A 76 3.70 13.37 14.95
N ALA A 77 2.98 12.32 15.36
CA ALA A 77 3.11 11.00 14.75
C ALA A 77 2.75 11.08 13.26
N ARG A 78 3.73 10.77 12.39
CA ARG A 78 3.49 10.72 10.95
C ARG A 78 2.62 9.50 10.68
N ARG A 79 1.36 9.72 10.32
CA ARG A 79 0.48 8.67 9.79
C ARG A 79 1.07 8.14 8.50
N ALA A 80 1.86 7.08 8.60
CA ALA A 80 2.49 6.41 7.48
C ALA A 80 1.90 5.00 7.34
N LEU A 81 1.60 4.63 6.09
CA LEU A 81 1.25 3.28 5.67
C LEU A 81 2.43 2.75 4.86
N ARG A 82 3.14 1.79 5.41
CA ARG A 82 4.29 1.17 4.76
C ARG A 82 3.81 0.03 3.87
N LEU A 83 4.22 0.00 2.60
CA LEU A 83 4.01 -1.15 1.72
C LEU A 83 5.19 -2.09 1.85
N VAL A 84 4.90 -3.35 2.18
CA VAL A 84 5.90 -4.40 2.34
C VAL A 84 5.62 -5.48 1.30
N PRO A 85 6.58 -5.85 0.44
CA PRO A 85 6.37 -6.92 -0.53
C PRO A 85 6.24 -8.26 0.20
N GLY A 86 5.41 -9.16 -0.31
CA GLY A 86 5.27 -10.52 0.22
C GLY A 86 4.15 -10.70 1.26
N HIS A 87 4.34 -11.69 2.11
CA HIS A 87 3.36 -12.18 3.08
C HIS A 87 3.79 -11.82 4.51
N ALA A 88 2.83 -11.41 5.35
CA ALA A 88 3.11 -11.00 6.73
C ALA A 88 3.79 -12.10 7.57
N GLU A 89 3.50 -13.38 7.28
CA GLU A 89 4.11 -14.53 7.96
C GLU A 89 5.61 -14.71 7.68
N HIS A 90 6.14 -14.09 6.63
CA HIS A 90 7.55 -14.18 6.26
C HIS A 90 8.40 -13.04 6.83
N HIS A 91 7.78 -12.07 7.51
CA HIS A 91 8.43 -10.82 7.87
C HIS A 91 8.11 -10.42 9.32
N PRO A 92 9.10 -9.95 10.08
CA PRO A 92 8.82 -9.35 11.37
C PRO A 92 8.03 -8.04 11.15
N ILE A 93 6.91 -7.91 11.86
CA ILE A 93 6.10 -6.69 11.84
C ILE A 93 6.83 -5.60 12.62
N ASP A 94 7.06 -4.44 12.01
CA ASP A 94 7.73 -3.30 12.64
C ASP A 94 6.98 -1.98 12.41
N LEU A 95 6.14 -1.63 13.38
CA LEU A 95 5.38 -0.40 13.39
C LEU A 95 6.13 0.76 14.09
N ALA A 96 7.44 0.68 14.33
CA ALA A 96 8.17 1.73 15.06
C ALA A 96 8.02 3.13 14.41
N ASP A 97 8.10 3.18 13.08
CA ASP A 97 8.08 4.42 12.29
C ASP A 97 6.81 4.57 11.41
N CYS A 98 5.79 3.74 11.63
CA CYS A 98 4.54 3.79 10.87
C CYS A 98 3.32 3.37 11.69
N GLU A 99 2.12 3.72 11.21
CA GLU A 99 0.86 3.35 11.87
C GLU A 99 0.34 2.00 11.39
N ALA A 100 0.72 1.62 10.17
CA ALA A 100 0.31 0.39 9.56
C ALA A 100 1.31 -0.09 8.50
N GLU A 101 1.35 -1.40 8.33
CA GLU A 101 2.05 -2.12 7.27
C GLU A 101 1.04 -2.86 6.40
N LEU A 102 1.18 -2.73 5.08
CA LEU A 102 0.41 -3.46 4.08
C LEU A 102 1.33 -4.43 3.37
N TYR A 103 1.15 -5.71 3.68
CA TYR A 103 1.84 -6.82 3.06
C TYR A 103 1.10 -7.23 1.79
N PHE A 104 1.74 -7.06 0.64
CA PHE A 104 1.13 -7.30 -0.65
C PHE A 104 2.16 -7.87 -1.62
N GLU A 105 1.81 -8.94 -2.33
CA GLU A 105 2.63 -9.53 -3.38
C GLU A 105 2.02 -9.18 -4.75
N PRO A 106 2.66 -8.32 -5.55
CA PRO A 106 2.23 -8.03 -6.91
C PRO A 106 2.28 -9.26 -7.81
N ALA A 107 1.30 -9.41 -8.70
CA ALA A 107 1.25 -10.52 -9.64
C ALA A 107 2.43 -10.48 -10.65
N PRO A 108 3.40 -11.41 -10.60
CA PRO A 108 4.63 -11.30 -11.39
C PRO A 108 4.40 -11.47 -12.90
N HIS A 109 3.30 -12.10 -13.30
CA HIS A 109 2.93 -12.29 -14.71
C HIS A 109 2.37 -11.03 -15.37
N LYS A 110 1.94 -10.04 -14.58
CA LYS A 110 1.37 -8.79 -15.09
C LYS A 110 2.44 -7.82 -15.56
N ARG A 111 2.06 -6.92 -16.47
CA ARG A 111 2.92 -5.80 -16.87
C ARG A 111 3.11 -4.86 -15.68
N LEU A 112 4.24 -4.15 -15.64
CA LEU A 112 4.54 -3.18 -14.57
C LEU A 112 3.38 -2.19 -14.35
N GLU A 113 2.79 -1.70 -15.43
CA GLU A 113 1.64 -0.81 -15.39
C GLU A 113 0.47 -1.39 -14.57
N GLU A 114 0.08 -2.62 -14.87
CA GLU A 114 -1.04 -3.29 -14.22
C GLU A 114 -0.71 -3.56 -12.74
N ARG A 115 0.54 -3.94 -12.43
CA ARG A 115 1.01 -4.09 -11.05
C ARG A 115 0.97 -2.78 -10.26
N VAL A 116 1.29 -1.65 -10.90
CA VAL A 116 1.17 -0.31 -10.27
C VAL A 116 -0.30 -0.01 -9.96
N LEU A 117 -1.21 -0.24 -10.90
CA LEU A 117 -2.64 -0.02 -10.69
C LEU A 117 -3.21 -0.92 -9.58
N ASP A 118 -2.84 -2.20 -9.56
CA ASP A 118 -3.21 -3.13 -8.49
C ASP A 118 -2.68 -2.66 -7.13
N THR A 119 -1.44 -2.17 -7.08
CA THR A 119 -0.81 -1.59 -5.87
C THR A 119 -1.58 -0.35 -5.39
N LEU A 120 -1.92 0.56 -6.28
CA LEU A 120 -2.73 1.75 -5.97
C LEU A 120 -4.11 1.36 -5.44
N ARG A 121 -4.71 0.33 -6.03
CA ARG A 121 -6.00 -0.20 -5.60
C ARG A 121 -5.93 -0.78 -4.19
N MET A 122 -4.83 -1.49 -3.84
CA MET A 122 -4.61 -2.01 -2.49
C MET A 122 -4.40 -0.90 -1.49
N LEU A 123 -3.66 0.14 -1.86
CA LEU A 123 -3.48 1.31 -1.00
C LEU A 123 -4.80 2.05 -0.72
N ARG A 124 -5.64 2.20 -1.74
CA ARG A 124 -6.99 2.76 -1.57
C ARG A 124 -7.85 1.89 -0.66
N ALA A 125 -7.75 0.56 -0.77
CA ALA A 125 -8.47 -0.37 0.11
C ALA A 125 -7.97 -0.28 1.57
N ALA A 126 -6.66 -0.32 1.79
CA ALA A 126 -6.06 -0.19 3.12
C ALA A 126 -6.47 1.12 3.80
N ARG A 127 -6.49 2.25 3.07
CA ARG A 127 -6.94 3.55 3.57
C ARG A 127 -8.43 3.64 3.92
N ARG A 128 -9.25 2.67 3.50
CA ARG A 128 -10.66 2.56 3.91
C ARG A 128 -10.85 1.83 5.23
N VAL A 129 -9.82 1.14 5.72
CA VAL A 129 -9.83 0.55 7.06
C VAL A 129 -9.68 1.66 8.09
N GLU A 130 -10.49 1.60 9.15
CA GLU A 130 -10.48 2.58 10.23
C GLU A 130 -9.06 2.73 10.81
N GLY A 131 -8.69 3.93 11.26
CA GLY A 131 -7.36 4.24 11.78
C GLY A 131 -6.25 4.39 10.73
N VAL A 132 -6.45 3.97 9.47
CA VAL A 132 -5.45 4.12 8.38
C VAL A 132 -5.80 5.28 7.44
N ALA A 133 -6.97 5.89 7.60
CA ALA A 133 -7.42 7.03 6.79
C ALA A 133 -6.44 8.21 6.87
N GLY A 134 -6.04 8.71 5.69
CA GLY A 134 -5.10 9.83 5.55
C GLY A 134 -3.62 9.46 5.74
N ALA A 135 -3.28 8.17 5.92
CA ALA A 135 -1.90 7.74 6.02
C ALA A 135 -1.14 7.93 4.69
N ARG A 136 0.04 8.56 4.77
CA ARG A 136 0.96 8.69 3.63
C ARG A 136 1.55 7.33 3.28
N ALA A 137 1.47 6.94 2.01
CA ALA A 137 2.09 5.70 1.54
C ALA A 137 3.61 5.85 1.52
N LEU A 138 4.33 4.85 2.00
CA LEU A 138 5.78 4.72 1.94
C LEU A 138 6.12 3.34 1.39
N ALA A 139 6.86 3.27 0.29
CA ALA A 139 7.37 2.00 -0.19
C ALA A 139 8.53 1.53 0.72
N ALA A 140 8.44 0.30 1.23
CA ALA A 140 9.54 -0.35 1.93
C ALA A 140 10.09 -1.53 1.12
N GLY A 141 11.40 -1.71 1.24
CA GLY A 141 12.07 -2.89 0.75
C GLY A 141 11.87 -4.04 1.72
N HIS A 142 12.27 -5.23 1.29
CA HIS A 142 12.44 -6.36 2.19
C HIS A 142 13.92 -6.51 2.52
N SER A 143 14.29 -6.40 3.81
CA SER A 143 15.69 -6.52 4.24
C SER A 143 16.60 -5.52 3.49
N GLU A 144 17.71 -5.98 2.94
CA GLU A 144 18.65 -5.19 2.12
C GLU A 144 18.19 -5.00 0.65
N LEU A 145 17.07 -5.59 0.24
CA LEU A 145 16.56 -5.44 -1.12
C LEU A 145 15.76 -4.14 -1.27
N PRO A 146 15.90 -3.43 -2.41
CA PRO A 146 15.08 -2.25 -2.68
C PRO A 146 13.60 -2.61 -2.81
N PRO A 147 12.68 -1.66 -2.55
CA PRO A 147 11.26 -1.86 -2.82
C PRO A 147 11.02 -2.16 -4.32
N PRO A 148 9.99 -2.95 -4.66
CA PRO A 148 9.58 -3.17 -6.05
C PRO A 148 9.27 -1.84 -6.77
N ASP A 149 9.53 -1.78 -8.08
CA ASP A 149 9.28 -0.60 -8.90
C ASP A 149 7.81 -0.15 -8.82
N GLU A 150 6.85 -1.08 -8.84
CA GLU A 150 5.44 -0.76 -8.71
C GLU A 150 5.09 -0.03 -7.40
N PHE A 151 5.80 -0.33 -6.30
CA PHE A 151 5.57 0.32 -5.01
C PHE A 151 6.13 1.73 -5.01
N LEU A 152 7.35 1.90 -5.56
CA LEU A 152 7.98 3.21 -5.70
C LEU A 152 7.16 4.13 -6.61
N ILE A 153 6.66 3.60 -7.73
CA ILE A 153 5.80 4.35 -8.65
C ILE A 153 4.47 4.70 -7.97
N ALA A 154 3.79 3.74 -7.34
CA ALA A 154 2.52 3.97 -6.64
C ALA A 154 2.66 5.03 -5.52
N GLU A 155 3.74 4.97 -4.73
CA GLU A 155 4.07 6.00 -3.75
C GLU A 155 4.21 7.37 -4.41
N CYS A 156 4.95 7.47 -5.51
CA CYS A 156 5.15 8.73 -6.22
C CYS A 156 3.84 9.31 -6.77
N LEU A 157 3.00 8.48 -7.39
CA LEU A 157 1.72 8.90 -7.96
C LEU A 157 0.76 9.43 -6.88
N LEU A 158 0.67 8.75 -5.73
CA LEU A 158 -0.16 9.20 -4.59
C LEU A 158 0.40 10.47 -3.95
N ASN A 159 1.71 10.55 -3.73
CA ASN A 159 2.33 11.70 -3.07
C ASN A 159 2.34 12.97 -3.94
N ARG A 160 2.20 12.84 -5.27
CA ARG A 160 2.00 13.96 -6.20
C ARG A 160 0.55 14.41 -6.31
N GLY A 161 -0.40 13.73 -5.67
CA GLY A 161 -1.81 14.09 -5.65
C GLY A 161 -2.53 13.81 -6.96
N TRP A 162 -2.08 12.82 -7.74
CA TRP A 162 -2.77 12.41 -8.97
C TRP A 162 -4.00 11.54 -8.69
N ILE A 163 -4.22 11.20 -7.41
CA ILE A 163 -5.31 10.35 -6.90
C ILE A 163 -5.66 10.78 -5.46
#